data_AF-M4EAK1-F1
#
_entry.id   AF-M4EAK1-F1
#
_cell.length_a   1.000
_cell.length_b   1.000
_cell.length_c   1.000
_cell.angle_alpha   90.00
_cell.angle_beta   90.00
_cell.angle_gamma   90.00
#
_symmetry.space_group_name_H-M   'P 1'
#
loop_
_entity.id
_entity.type
_entity.pdbx_description
1 polymer ?
#
loop_
_entity_poly.entity_id
_entity_poly.type
_entity_poly.pdbx_seq_one_letter_code
_entity_poly.pdbx_strand_id
1 'polypeptide(L)'
;MGLDYSYTQPSESEDYGLRGSADSGNSSTEMYIQLDQAQIEAARHQYPPQPEVEFGFPKECYCGGEPLVATSYTRTDPGRRFYTCKNKQDGDCHVYKWWDVAATEEIKALGAQVTLLTDKVDSLSFVGYEETELRELKEVQFDMEQKLVRLESIVCDLGRKKSRFGYGFELVVGVLVVVLVIIAIGVAARM
;
A
#
# COMPACT_ATOMS: atom_id res chain seq x y z
N MET A 1 -25.13 -29.79 45.07
CA MET A 1 -25.19 -28.39 45.56
C MET A 1 -24.85 -27.52 44.35
N GLY A 2 -25.87 -27.02 43.64
CA GLY A 2 -25.68 -26.13 42.49
C GLY A 2 -25.76 -24.69 42.98
N LEU A 3 -24.76 -23.87 42.65
CA LEU A 3 -24.80 -22.45 42.94
C LEU A 3 -25.49 -21.75 41.77
N ASP A 4 -26.67 -21.19 42.02
CA ASP A 4 -27.35 -20.28 41.11
C ASP A 4 -26.52 -18.99 41.02
N TYR A 5 -25.88 -18.78 39.87
CA TYR A 5 -25.24 -17.51 39.56
C TYR A 5 -26.29 -16.59 38.94
N SER A 6 -26.93 -15.77 39.78
CA SER A 6 -27.78 -14.67 39.31
C SER A 6 -26.89 -13.52 38.83
N TYR A 7 -26.71 -13.42 37.51
CA TYR A 7 -26.05 -12.29 36.88
C TYR A 7 -27.03 -11.12 36.78
N THR A 8 -26.80 -10.05 37.55
CA THR A 8 -27.52 -8.78 37.39
C THR A 8 -26.77 -7.94 36.36
N GLN A 9 -27.22 -7.97 35.11
CA GLN A 9 -26.69 -7.14 34.04
C GLN A 9 -26.98 -5.66 34.37
N PRO A 10 -25.97 -4.79 34.51
CA PRO A 10 -26.21 -3.35 34.63
C PRO A 10 -26.91 -2.90 33.34
N SER A 11 -28.02 -2.20 33.48
CA SER A 11 -28.75 -1.63 32.34
C SER A 11 -27.83 -0.68 31.57
N GLU A 12 -27.45 -1.09 30.35
CA GLU A 12 -26.77 -0.23 29.38
C GLU A 12 -27.74 0.89 28.99
N SER A 13 -27.55 2.08 29.55
CA SER A 13 -28.15 3.30 29.01
C SER A 13 -27.31 3.74 27.82
N GLU A 14 -27.82 3.46 26.64
CA GLU A 14 -27.29 3.91 25.36
C GLU A 14 -27.53 5.41 25.22
N ASP A 15 -26.53 6.23 25.56
CA ASP A 15 -26.45 7.62 25.09
C ASP A 15 -25.21 7.75 24.20
N TYR A 16 -25.33 7.23 22.98
CA TYR A 16 -24.38 7.53 21.91
C TYR A 16 -24.73 8.90 21.34
N GLY A 17 -24.25 9.94 22.02
CA GLY A 17 -24.43 11.33 21.63
C GLY A 17 -23.17 12.16 21.87
N LEU A 18 -22.79 12.95 20.86
CA LEU A 18 -21.71 13.95 20.77
C LEU A 18 -20.34 13.38 20.35
N ARG A 19 -19.83 13.62 19.14
CA ARG A 19 -19.65 14.90 18.40
C ARG A 19 -18.91 15.96 19.23
N GLY A 20 -17.59 16.00 19.05
CA GLY A 20 -16.82 17.24 19.05
C GLY A 20 -15.84 17.43 20.22
N SER A 21 -14.57 17.59 19.82
CA SER A 21 -13.59 18.51 20.40
C SER A 21 -12.88 18.16 21.72
N ALA A 22 -11.55 18.19 21.60
CA ALA A 22 -10.55 18.58 22.59
C ALA A 22 -10.34 17.69 23.83
N ASP A 23 -9.15 17.06 23.84
CA ASP A 23 -8.16 17.23 24.91
C ASP A 23 -8.71 17.21 26.34
N SER A 24 -8.99 16.02 26.86
CA SER A 24 -9.07 15.72 28.30
C SER A 24 -9.54 14.27 28.48
N GLY A 25 -8.74 13.43 29.16
CA GLY A 25 -9.36 12.36 29.97
C GLY A 25 -8.84 10.92 29.95
N ASN A 26 -7.72 10.56 29.32
CA ASN A 26 -7.23 9.16 29.37
C ASN A 26 -6.00 8.93 30.27
N SER A 27 -5.71 9.86 31.19
CA SER A 27 -4.63 9.73 32.17
C SER A 27 -4.71 8.42 32.98
N SER A 28 -5.92 8.02 33.37
CA SER A 28 -6.15 6.76 34.08
C SER A 28 -5.89 5.54 33.19
N THR A 29 -6.33 5.56 31.92
CA THR A 29 -6.15 4.45 30.99
C THR A 29 -4.67 4.24 30.64
N GLU A 30 -3.92 5.32 30.41
CA GLU A 30 -2.47 5.22 30.19
C GLU A 30 -1.73 4.69 31.42
N MET A 31 -2.16 5.05 32.63
CA MET A 31 -1.60 4.52 33.86
C MET A 31 -1.83 3.00 34.00
N TYR A 32 -3.03 2.51 33.66
CA TYR A 32 -3.31 1.06 33.67
C TYR A 32 -2.47 0.31 32.63
N ILE A 33 -2.32 0.88 31.42
CA ILE A 33 -1.48 0.31 30.36
C ILE A 33 -0.02 0.20 30.82
N GLN A 34 0.52 1.26 31.45
CA GLN A 34 1.89 1.26 31.95
C GLN A 34 2.11 0.24 33.08
N LEU A 35 1.11 0.05 33.96
CA LEU A 35 1.18 -0.93 35.03
C LEU A 35 1.19 -2.36 34.50
N ASP A 36 0.33 -2.67 33.53
CA ASP A 36 0.30 -3.97 32.87
C ASP A 36 1.60 -4.25 32.12
N GLN A 37 2.14 -3.22 31.45
CA GLN A 37 3.40 -3.33 30.73
C GLN A 37 4.58 -3.59 31.68
N ALA A 38 4.63 -2.92 32.83
CA ALA A 38 5.63 -3.18 33.87
C ALA A 38 5.49 -4.58 34.49
N GLN A 39 4.27 -5.08 34.67
CA GLN A 39 4.03 -6.46 35.14
C GLN A 39 4.49 -7.51 34.11
N ILE A 40 4.24 -7.26 32.82
CA ILE A 40 4.71 -8.13 31.73
C ILE A 40 6.24 -8.14 31.67
N GLU A 41 6.88 -6.97 31.78
CA GLU A 41 8.34 -6.85 31.80
C GLU A 41 8.95 -7.55 33.02
N ALA A 42 8.38 -7.36 34.21
CA ALA A 42 8.80 -8.07 35.42
C ALA A 42 8.63 -9.60 35.29
N ALA A 43 7.53 -10.06 34.68
CA ALA A 43 7.29 -11.48 34.43
C ALA A 43 8.29 -12.07 33.40
N ARG A 44 8.74 -11.30 32.40
CA ARG A 44 9.79 -11.73 31.46
C ARG A 44 11.13 -11.98 32.15
N HIS A 45 11.45 -11.26 33.22
CA HIS A 45 12.68 -11.47 33.99
C HIS A 45 12.61 -12.68 34.94
N GLN A 46 11.42 -13.23 35.21
CA GLN A 46 11.21 -14.32 36.15
C GLN A 46 11.40 -15.71 35.51
N TYR A 47 11.30 -15.84 34.20
CA TYR A 47 11.49 -17.10 33.49
C TYR A 47 12.86 -17.12 32.80
N PRO A 48 13.70 -18.14 33.04
CA PRO A 48 14.91 -18.32 32.24
C PRO A 48 14.50 -18.37 30.76
N PRO A 49 15.32 -17.79 29.84
CA PRO A 49 15.03 -17.88 28.41
C PRO A 49 14.83 -19.35 28.08
N GLN A 50 13.65 -19.68 27.55
CA GLN A 50 13.39 -21.06 27.16
C GLN A 50 14.49 -21.46 26.17
N PRO A 51 15.10 -22.65 26.33
CA PRO A 51 16.07 -23.13 25.36
C PRO A 51 15.41 -23.02 23.99
N GLU A 52 16.15 -22.48 23.03
CA GLU A 52 15.70 -22.33 21.64
C GLU A 52 15.25 -23.71 21.17
N VAL A 53 13.94 -23.97 21.24
CA VAL A 53 13.36 -25.18 20.70
C VAL A 53 13.62 -25.05 19.21
N GLU A 54 14.52 -25.87 18.67
CA GLU A 54 14.82 -25.89 17.25
C GLU A 54 13.49 -26.09 16.49
N PHE A 55 12.98 -25.00 15.96
CA PHE A 55 11.73 -24.95 15.23
C PHE A 55 12.01 -25.37 13.79
N GLY A 56 11.17 -26.23 13.25
CA GLY A 56 11.33 -26.82 11.93
C GLY A 56 12.20 -28.08 11.90
N PHE A 57 12.90 -28.31 10.79
CA PHE A 57 13.70 -29.51 10.62
C PHE A 57 15.01 -29.44 11.42
N PRO A 58 15.33 -30.44 12.28
CA PRO A 58 16.61 -30.48 12.96
C PRO A 58 17.75 -30.56 11.94
N LYS A 59 18.74 -29.67 12.06
CA LYS A 59 19.90 -29.63 11.17
C LYS A 59 21.08 -30.40 11.73
N GLU A 60 21.23 -30.37 13.05
CA GLU A 60 22.27 -31.07 13.79
C GLU A 60 21.69 -31.68 15.07
N CYS A 61 22.31 -32.75 15.55
CA CYS A 61 22.04 -33.28 16.88
C CYS A 61 22.86 -32.50 17.92
N TYR A 62 22.42 -32.49 19.18
CA TYR A 62 23.16 -31.88 20.30
C TYR A 62 24.58 -32.42 20.49
N CYS A 63 24.90 -33.61 19.97
CA CYS A 63 26.24 -34.18 19.95
C CYS A 63 27.10 -33.73 18.74
N GLY A 64 26.60 -32.81 17.91
CA GLY A 64 27.21 -32.38 16.64
C GLY A 64 27.09 -33.38 15.49
N GLY A 65 26.31 -34.44 15.66
CA GLY A 65 26.07 -35.46 14.62
C GLY A 65 24.93 -35.11 13.67
N GLU A 66 24.94 -35.66 12.46
CA GLU A 66 23.85 -35.48 11.49
C GLU A 66 22.57 -36.23 11.94
N PRO A 67 21.38 -35.57 11.94
CA PRO A 67 20.12 -36.21 12.27
C PRO A 67 19.72 -37.25 11.22
N LEU A 68 19.30 -38.44 11.68
CA LEU A 68 18.85 -39.54 10.84
C LEU A 68 17.33 -39.66 10.91
N VAL A 69 16.68 -39.99 9.79
CA VAL A 69 15.24 -40.30 9.77
C VAL A 69 15.03 -41.79 9.99
N ALA A 70 14.33 -42.14 11.06
CA ALA A 70 13.93 -43.50 11.38
C ALA A 70 12.40 -43.66 11.23
N THR A 71 11.98 -44.92 11.06
CA THR A 71 10.56 -45.30 11.07
C THR A 71 10.22 -45.92 12.42
N SER A 72 9.13 -45.47 13.02
CA SER A 72 8.56 -46.03 14.23
C SER A 72 7.89 -47.36 13.90
N TYR A 73 8.19 -48.37 14.70
CA TYR A 73 7.56 -49.68 14.67
C TYR A 73 6.74 -49.95 15.94
N THR A 74 6.43 -48.89 16.71
CA THR A 74 5.60 -49.00 17.90
C THR A 74 4.16 -49.34 17.50
N ARG A 75 3.42 -49.97 18.41
CA ARG A 75 1.99 -50.23 18.21
C ARG A 75 1.14 -48.96 18.15
N THR A 76 1.61 -47.88 18.77
CA THR A 76 0.90 -46.60 18.85
C THR A 76 1.06 -45.78 17.56
N ASP A 77 2.25 -45.80 16.97
CA ASP A 77 2.61 -44.98 15.80
C ASP A 77 3.33 -45.83 14.74
N PRO A 78 2.71 -46.91 14.22
CA PRO A 78 3.36 -47.78 13.25
C PRO A 78 3.59 -47.03 11.93
N GLY A 79 4.81 -47.11 11.41
CA GLY A 79 5.19 -46.49 10.14
C GLY A 79 5.47 -44.98 10.21
N ARG A 80 5.25 -44.33 11.36
CA ARG A 80 5.49 -42.88 11.51
C ARG A 80 6.98 -42.57 11.52
N ARG A 81 7.41 -41.51 10.82
CA ARG A 81 8.84 -41.14 10.72
C ARG A 81 9.24 -40.12 11.78
N PHE A 82 10.46 -40.23 12.29
CA PHE A 82 11.04 -39.28 13.24
C PHE A 82 12.54 -39.11 13.03
N TYR A 83 13.06 -37.95 13.41
CA TYR A 83 14.49 -37.64 13.47
C TYR A 83 15.10 -38.24 14.74
N THR A 84 16.28 -38.83 14.61
CA THR A 84 17.03 -39.48 15.70
C THR A 84 18.54 -39.39 15.47
N CYS A 85 19.34 -39.64 16.49
CA CYS A 85 20.80 -39.67 16.38
C CYS A 85 21.34 -41.11 16.28
N LYS A 86 22.48 -41.27 15.58
CA LYS A 86 23.25 -42.52 15.58
C LYS A 86 23.73 -42.91 16.98
N ASN A 87 24.14 -41.92 17.77
CA ASN A 87 24.73 -42.11 19.09
C ASN A 87 23.69 -42.13 20.22
N LYS A 88 22.38 -42.21 19.92
CA LYS A 88 21.27 -42.15 20.89
C LYS A 88 21.31 -43.09 22.10
N GLN A 89 22.27 -44.01 22.16
CA GLN A 89 22.43 -45.02 23.22
C GLN A 89 23.62 -44.71 24.14
N ASP A 90 24.38 -43.62 23.89
CA ASP A 90 25.54 -43.23 24.70
C ASP A 90 25.17 -42.68 26.09
N GLY A 91 23.89 -42.40 26.34
CA GLY A 91 23.37 -41.87 27.60
C GLY A 91 23.24 -40.36 27.65
N ASP A 92 23.64 -39.64 26.59
CA ASP A 92 23.48 -38.19 26.47
C ASP A 92 22.13 -37.81 25.85
N CYS A 93 21.81 -36.51 25.87
CA CYS A 93 20.63 -35.96 25.20
C CYS A 93 20.85 -35.90 23.68
N HIS A 94 19.96 -36.54 22.92
CA HIS A 94 20.00 -36.56 21.46
C HIS A 94 18.70 -36.05 20.84
N VAL A 95 18.80 -35.61 19.58
CA VAL A 95 17.64 -35.18 18.81
C VAL A 95 16.59 -36.29 18.73
N TYR A 96 15.35 -35.94 19.09
CA TYR A 96 14.16 -36.74 18.84
C TYR A 96 13.04 -35.79 18.43
N LYS A 97 12.59 -35.89 17.18
CA LYS A 97 11.49 -35.06 16.69
C LYS A 97 10.67 -35.80 15.65
N TRP A 98 9.35 -35.76 15.79
CA TRP A 98 8.46 -36.31 14.78
C TRP A 98 8.58 -35.55 13.46
N TRP A 99 8.69 -36.29 12.35
CA TRP A 99 8.88 -35.68 11.03
C TRP A 99 7.70 -34.78 10.64
N ASP A 100 6.47 -35.21 10.93
CA ASP A 100 5.25 -34.45 10.64
C ASP A 100 5.14 -33.17 11.46
N VAL A 101 5.63 -33.19 12.70
CA VAL A 101 5.71 -31.98 13.55
C VAL A 101 6.71 -31.01 12.96
N ALA A 102 7.93 -31.46 12.63
CA ALA A 102 8.95 -30.64 11.99
C ALA A 102 8.46 -30.05 10.64
N ALA A 103 7.79 -30.86 9.82
CA ALA A 103 7.24 -30.40 8.54
C ALA A 103 6.11 -29.38 8.73
N THR A 104 5.24 -29.58 9.72
CA THR A 104 4.15 -28.63 10.02
C THR A 104 4.70 -27.28 10.49
N GLU A 105 5.76 -27.31 11.30
CA GLU A 105 6.44 -26.09 11.75
C GLU A 105 7.03 -25.31 10.57
N GLU A 106 7.73 -26.00 9.65
CA GLU A 106 8.28 -25.39 8.43
C GLU A 106 7.21 -24.82 7.52
N ILE A 107 6.12 -25.57 7.30
CA ILE A 107 4.99 -25.11 6.49
C ILE A 107 4.35 -23.85 7.12
N LYS A 108 4.22 -23.80 8.44
CA LYS A 108 3.68 -22.62 9.14
C LYS A 108 4.62 -21.42 9.01
N ALA A 109 5.93 -21.62 9.19
CA ALA A 109 6.92 -20.57 9.02
C ALA A 109 6.95 -20.02 7.59
N LEU A 110 6.96 -20.91 6.60
CA LEU A 110 6.89 -20.55 5.18
C LEU A 110 5.55 -19.86 4.85
N GLY A 111 4.44 -20.33 5.40
CA GLY A 111 3.12 -19.74 5.22
C GLY A 111 3.07 -18.27 5.64
N ALA A 112 3.67 -17.92 6.78
CA ALA A 112 3.74 -16.53 7.25
C ALA A 112 4.59 -15.63 6.33
N GLN A 113 5.65 -16.17 5.72
CA GLN A 113 6.46 -15.43 4.75
C GLN A 113 5.70 -15.25 3.43
N VAL A 114 4.95 -16.25 3.00
CA VAL A 114 4.12 -16.19 1.79
C VAL A 114 3.00 -15.16 1.94
N THR A 115 2.32 -15.09 3.09
CA THR A 115 1.28 -14.06 3.31
C THR A 115 1.84 -12.65 3.21
N LEU A 116 3.02 -12.40 3.82
CA LEU A 116 3.69 -11.11 3.74
C LEU A 116 4.13 -10.78 2.32
N LEU A 117 4.61 -11.77 1.56
CA LEU A 117 5.00 -11.57 0.17
C LEU A 117 3.80 -11.26 -0.72
N THR A 118 2.67 -11.95 -0.51
CA THR A 118 1.41 -11.64 -1.20
C THR A 118 0.96 -10.21 -0.94
N ASP A 119 0.96 -9.76 0.32
CA ASP A 119 0.59 -8.36 0.64
C ASP A 119 1.51 -7.33 -0.04
N LYS A 120 2.80 -7.64 -0.17
CA LYS A 120 3.75 -6.78 -0.91
C LYS A 120 3.47 -6.77 -2.41
N VAL A 121 3.09 -7.89 -3.00
CA VAL A 121 2.72 -7.95 -4.43
C VAL A 121 1.44 -7.16 -4.66
N ASP A 122 0.45 -7.29 -3.78
CA ASP A 122 -0.81 -6.57 -3.90
C ASP A 122 -0.61 -5.05 -3.76
N SER A 123 0.21 -4.59 -2.81
CA SER A 123 0.55 -3.16 -2.71
C SER A 123 1.33 -2.62 -3.91
N LEU A 124 2.27 -3.40 -4.48
CA LEU A 124 2.95 -3.02 -5.72
C LEU A 124 1.99 -2.96 -6.91
N SER A 125 1.02 -3.86 -7.00
CA SER A 125 0.00 -3.84 -8.05
C SER A 125 -0.87 -2.58 -8.00
N PHE A 126 -1.20 -2.12 -6.78
CA PHE A 126 -1.92 -0.87 -6.56
C PHE A 126 -1.12 0.35 -7.01
N VAL A 127 0.18 0.42 -6.66
CA VAL A 127 1.07 1.50 -7.11
C VAL A 127 1.21 1.51 -8.63
N GLY A 128 1.29 0.34 -9.26
CA GLY A 128 1.33 0.22 -10.72
C GLY A 128 0.10 0.79 -11.42
N TYR A 129 -1.09 0.67 -10.81
CA TYR A 129 -2.32 1.25 -11.34
C TYR A 129 -2.30 2.79 -11.31
N GLU A 130 -1.88 3.40 -10.19
CA GLU A 130 -1.76 4.87 -10.10
C GLU A 130 -0.71 5.42 -11.08
N GLU A 131 0.40 4.71 -11.29
CA GLU A 131 1.41 5.11 -12.28
C GLU A 131 0.87 5.11 -13.73
N THR A 132 -0.04 4.18 -14.06
CA THR A 132 -0.66 4.14 -15.40
C THR A 132 -1.60 5.31 -15.66
N GLU A 133 -2.50 5.62 -14.72
CA GLU A 133 -3.40 6.77 -14.81
C GLU A 133 -2.62 8.09 -14.94
N LEU A 134 -1.53 8.23 -14.17
CA LEU A 134 -0.68 9.40 -14.19
C LEU A 134 0.11 9.54 -15.50
N ARG A 135 0.42 8.40 -16.15
CA ARG A 135 1.06 8.38 -17.47
C ARG A 135 0.09 8.81 -18.58
N GLU A 136 -1.16 8.32 -18.55
CA GLU A 136 -2.20 8.75 -19.51
C GLU A 136 -2.51 10.24 -19.37
N LEU A 137 -2.65 10.75 -18.13
CA LEU A 137 -2.86 12.18 -17.89
C LEU A 137 -1.70 13.04 -18.40
N LYS A 138 -0.44 12.60 -18.23
CA LYS A 138 0.72 13.29 -18.79
C LYS A 138 0.71 13.32 -20.31
N GLU A 139 0.29 12.24 -20.95
CA GLU A 139 0.20 12.18 -22.42
C GLU A 139 -0.88 13.14 -22.95
N VAL A 140 -2.05 13.18 -22.30
CA VAL A 140 -3.12 14.14 -22.63
C VAL A 140 -2.66 15.58 -22.40
N GLN A 141 -1.94 15.86 -21.31
CA GLN A 141 -1.41 17.20 -21.02
C GLN A 141 -0.41 17.64 -22.10
N PHE A 142 0.48 16.74 -22.52
CA PHE A 142 1.43 17.01 -23.60
C PHE A 142 0.72 17.31 -24.93
N ASP A 143 -0.29 16.51 -25.30
CA ASP A 143 -1.10 16.75 -26.51
C ASP A 143 -1.83 18.10 -26.44
N MET A 144 -2.35 18.48 -25.26
CA MET A 144 -3.01 19.78 -25.05
C MET A 144 -2.03 20.94 -25.21
N GLU A 145 -0.82 20.84 -24.64
CA GLU A 145 0.23 21.86 -24.81
C GLU A 145 0.62 22.00 -26.29
N GLN A 146 0.77 20.88 -27.01
CA GLN A 146 1.07 20.90 -28.45
C GLN A 146 -0.07 21.56 -29.26
N LYS A 147 -1.32 21.27 -28.91
CA LYS A 147 -2.50 21.90 -29.53
C LYS A 147 -2.56 23.40 -29.24
N LEU A 148 -2.18 23.84 -28.03
CA LEU A 148 -2.10 25.26 -27.69
C LEU A 148 -1.08 25.99 -28.56
N VAL A 149 0.12 25.43 -28.75
CA VAL A 149 1.16 26.01 -29.61
C VAL A 149 0.67 26.12 -31.07
N ARG A 150 -0.03 25.10 -31.58
CA ARG A 150 -0.63 25.17 -32.93
C ARG A 150 -1.72 26.23 -33.03
N LEU A 151 -2.56 26.34 -32.01
CA LEU A 151 -3.63 27.33 -31.98
C LEU A 151 -3.06 28.76 -31.94
N GLU A 152 -2.04 28.98 -31.11
CA GLU A 152 -1.32 30.25 -31.03
C GLU A 152 -0.75 30.67 -32.40
N SER A 153 -0.09 29.73 -33.09
CA SER A 153 0.38 29.94 -34.46
C SER A 153 -0.74 30.38 -35.42
N ILE A 154 -1.90 29.71 -35.38
CA ILE A 154 -3.04 30.03 -36.24
C ILE A 154 -3.62 31.41 -35.91
N VAL A 155 -3.72 31.75 -34.62
CA VAL A 155 -4.20 33.07 -34.16
C VAL A 155 -3.26 34.19 -34.62
N CYS A 156 -1.94 33.99 -34.49
CA CYS A 156 -0.95 34.94 -35.02
C CYS A 156 -1.10 35.15 -36.54
N ASP A 157 -1.32 34.06 -37.29
CA ASP A 157 -1.52 34.13 -38.74
C ASP A 157 -2.80 34.86 -39.13
N LEU A 158 -3.90 34.61 -38.43
CA LEU A 158 -5.18 35.31 -38.62
C LEU A 158 -5.07 36.80 -38.29
N GLY A 159 -4.39 37.15 -37.19
CA GLY A 159 -4.15 38.55 -36.82
C GLY A 159 -3.37 39.30 -37.90
N ARG A 160 -2.32 38.68 -38.45
CA ARG A 160 -1.50 39.23 -39.53
C ARG A 160 -2.27 39.34 -40.85
N LYS A 161 -3.16 38.40 -41.17
CA LYS A 161 -4.04 38.45 -42.36
C LYS A 161 -5.10 39.54 -42.21
N LYS A 162 -5.72 39.67 -41.03
CA LYS A 162 -6.71 40.69 -40.72
C LYS A 162 -6.13 42.10 -40.80
N SER A 163 -4.90 42.32 -40.30
CA SER A 163 -4.28 43.65 -40.42
C SER A 163 -4.00 44.02 -41.87
N ARG A 164 -3.46 43.09 -42.68
CA ARG A 164 -3.26 43.32 -44.12
C ARG A 164 -4.56 43.66 -44.85
N PHE A 165 -5.65 42.95 -44.53
CA PHE A 165 -6.94 43.21 -45.15
C PHE A 165 -7.54 44.55 -44.71
N GLY A 166 -7.39 44.93 -43.44
CA GLY A 166 -7.81 46.23 -42.92
C GLY A 166 -7.11 47.40 -43.62
N TYR A 167 -5.77 47.40 -43.65
CA TYR A 167 -5.00 48.47 -44.32
C TYR A 167 -5.30 48.57 -45.82
N GLY A 168 -5.44 47.44 -46.51
CA GLY A 168 -5.79 47.43 -47.93
C GLY A 168 -7.22 47.94 -48.20
N PHE A 169 -8.18 47.52 -47.40
CA PHE A 169 -9.58 47.93 -47.54
C PHE A 169 -9.76 49.43 -47.25
N GLU A 170 -9.14 49.96 -46.19
CA GLU A 170 -9.19 51.39 -45.90
C GLU A 170 -8.60 52.24 -47.03
N LEU A 171 -7.48 51.82 -47.64
CA LEU A 171 -6.91 52.51 -48.79
C LEU A 171 -7.84 52.52 -50.00
N VAL A 172 -8.48 51.38 -50.31
CA VAL A 172 -9.42 51.29 -51.45
C VAL A 172 -10.64 52.19 -51.24
N VAL A 173 -11.24 52.15 -50.04
CA VAL A 173 -12.39 53.01 -49.70
C VAL A 173 -11.97 54.49 -49.73
N GLY A 174 -10.80 54.83 -49.19
CA GLY A 174 -10.26 56.19 -49.23
C GLY A 174 -10.05 56.71 -50.65
N VAL A 175 -9.42 55.94 -51.53
CA VAL A 175 -9.24 56.31 -52.94
C VAL A 175 -10.58 56.50 -53.65
N LEU A 176 -11.55 55.62 -53.41
CA LEU A 176 -12.86 55.69 -54.04
C LEU A 176 -13.62 56.97 -53.65
N VAL A 177 -13.55 57.37 -52.38
CA VAL A 177 -14.11 58.65 -51.91
C VAL A 177 -13.44 59.85 -52.58
N VAL A 178 -12.10 59.85 -52.68
CA VAL A 178 -11.35 60.94 -53.34
C VAL A 178 -11.75 61.07 -54.82
N VAL A 179 -11.88 59.96 -55.54
CA VAL A 179 -12.32 59.96 -56.94
C VAL A 179 -13.72 60.57 -57.09
N LEU A 180 -14.66 60.20 -56.21
CA LEU A 180 -16.01 60.78 -56.22
C LEU A 180 -16.00 62.30 -55.99
N VAL A 181 -15.15 62.79 -55.08
CA VAL A 181 -14.99 64.24 -54.84
C VAL A 181 -14.44 64.95 -56.08
N ILE A 182 -13.43 64.39 -56.75
CA ILE A 182 -12.86 64.98 -57.98
C ILE A 182 -13.92 65.04 -59.09
N ILE A 183 -14.70 63.98 -59.26
CA ILE A 183 -15.79 63.95 -60.24
C ILE A 183 -16.82 65.03 -59.92
N ALA A 184 -17.24 65.17 -58.65
CA ALA A 184 -18.20 66.17 -58.23
C ALA A 184 -17.70 67.60 -58.50
N ILE A 185 -16.43 67.89 -58.22
CA ILE A 185 -15.79 69.19 -58.51
C ILE A 185 -15.75 69.44 -60.03
N GLY A 186 -15.37 68.42 -60.82
CA GLY A 186 -15.30 68.54 -62.28
C GLY A 186 -16.66 68.75 -62.96
N VAL A 187 -17.73 68.18 -62.39
CA VAL A 187 -19.11 68.43 -62.82
C VAL A 187 -19.57 69.83 -62.43
N ALA A 188 -19.26 70.28 -61.20
CA ALA A 188 -19.59 71.63 -60.74
C ALA A 188 -18.87 72.71 -61.55
N ALA A 189 -17.65 72.46 -62.03
CA ALA A 189 -16.90 73.41 -62.87
C ALA A 189 -17.37 73.45 -64.34
N ARG A 190 -18.21 72.49 -64.77
CA ARG A 190 -18.79 72.44 -66.12
C ARG A 190 -20.22 72.97 -66.22
N MET A 191 -20.88 73.18 -65.08
CA MET A 191 -22.17 73.88 -64.99
C MET A 191 -21.96 75.37 -64.81
#